data_AF-A0A6J0C2S8-F1
#
_entry.id   AF-A0A6J0C2S8-F1
#
_cell.length_a   1.000
_cell.length_b   1.000
_cell.length_c   1.000
_cell.angle_alpha   90.00
_cell.angle_beta   90.00
_cell.angle_gamma   90.00
#
_symmetry.space_group_name_H-M   'P 1'
#
loop_
_entity.id
_entity.type
_entity.pdbx_description
1 polymer ?
#
loop_
_entity_poly.entity_id
_entity_poly.type
_entity_poly.pdbx_seq_one_letter_code
_entity_poly.pdbx_strand_id
1 'polypeptide(L)'
;MDRATKTRFLVDTGADLCVFPRTQVRGPRAKTSYELYAANDTTIATYGFVTLNLNFGLRRELTWRFVVADVTKPIMDADFLSHFRLLVDIRNQRLADGVTSFKTPGKIAEDSPSIKAISGESQYHALLATFPEITRPAGAHVEPKHSTCHHIRTTPGPPATSRPRRLAPEKLQLAKREFRNLLQLGVARPS
;
A
#
# COMPACT_ATOMS: atom_id res chain seq x y z
N MET A 1 -15.33 7.20 0.00
CA MET A 1 -15.97 8.47 -0.43
C MET A 1 -17.05 8.80 0.58
N ASP A 2 -17.07 10.04 1.08
CA ASP A 2 -18.14 10.51 1.94
C ASP A 2 -19.44 10.61 1.13
N ARG A 3 -20.53 10.05 1.65
CA ARG A 3 -21.81 9.97 0.97
C ARG A 3 -22.56 11.29 0.98
N ALA A 4 -22.32 12.12 1.99
CA ALA A 4 -22.99 13.42 2.15
C ALA A 4 -22.40 14.47 1.21
N THR A 5 -21.08 14.67 1.25
CA THR A 5 -20.38 15.71 0.48
C THR A 5 -19.85 15.22 -0.87
N LYS A 6 -19.85 13.90 -1.12
CA LYS A 6 -19.18 13.25 -2.26
C LYS A 6 -17.65 13.44 -2.28
N THR A 7 -17.09 13.94 -1.18
CA THR A 7 -15.65 14.14 -1.06
C THR A 7 -14.91 12.80 -0.90
N ARG A 8 -13.79 12.67 -1.59
CA ARG A 8 -12.87 11.53 -1.44
C ARG A 8 -11.76 11.94 -0.47
N PHE A 9 -11.46 11.04 0.46
CA PHE A 9 -10.40 11.20 1.45
C PHE A 9 -9.31 10.18 1.13
N LEU A 10 -8.06 10.60 1.24
CA LEU A 10 -6.91 9.72 1.29
C LEU A 10 -6.81 9.13 2.70
N VAL A 11 -6.57 7.83 2.79
CA VAL A 11 -6.23 7.19 4.05
C VAL A 11 -4.72 7.11 4.11
N ASP A 12 -4.11 7.83 5.03
CA ASP A 12 -2.66 7.90 5.17
C ASP A 12 -2.26 7.57 6.61
N THR A 13 -1.73 6.38 6.80
CA THR A 13 -1.26 5.92 8.11
C THR A 13 0.08 6.52 8.51
N GLY A 14 0.75 7.26 7.61
CA GLY A 14 1.99 7.98 7.89
C GLY A 14 1.79 9.46 8.23
N ALA A 15 0.57 9.96 8.17
CA ALA A 15 0.25 11.34 8.54
C ALA A 15 0.03 11.48 10.05
N ASP A 16 0.52 12.58 10.63
CA ASP A 16 0.31 12.91 12.05
C ASP A 16 -1.10 13.45 12.33
N LEU A 17 -1.74 14.06 11.32
CA LEU A 17 -2.98 14.81 11.49
C LEU A 17 -3.93 14.67 10.30
N CYS A 18 -5.21 14.60 10.62
CA CYS A 18 -6.32 14.76 9.67
C CYS A 18 -6.33 16.18 9.08
N VAL A 19 -6.17 16.28 7.76
CA VAL A 19 -6.16 17.56 7.04
C VAL A 19 -7.28 17.66 6.01
N PHE A 20 -7.79 18.89 5.83
CA PHE A 20 -8.83 19.21 4.86
C PHE A 20 -8.39 20.38 3.95
N PRO A 21 -8.61 20.31 2.62
CA PRO A 21 -8.16 21.33 1.69
C PRO A 21 -8.74 22.70 1.97
N ARG A 22 -7.88 23.73 2.04
CA ARG A 22 -8.29 25.13 2.16
C ARG A 22 -9.27 25.54 1.06
N THR A 23 -9.06 25.06 -0.17
CA THR A 23 -9.88 25.35 -1.35
C THR A 23 -11.32 24.82 -1.24
N GLN A 24 -11.55 23.80 -0.40
CA GLN A 24 -12.87 23.20 -0.19
C GLN A 24 -13.64 23.83 0.97
N VAL A 25 -13.03 24.76 1.71
CA VAL A 25 -13.68 25.47 2.82
C VAL A 25 -14.16 26.84 2.35
N ARG A 26 -15.43 27.15 2.63
CA ARG A 26 -16.06 28.42 2.25
C ARG A 26 -15.50 29.59 3.07
N GLY A 27 -15.47 30.76 2.43
CA GLY A 27 -15.10 32.03 3.04
C GLY A 27 -13.58 32.29 3.09
N PRO A 28 -13.19 33.55 3.35
CA PRO A 28 -11.79 33.89 3.61
C PRO A 28 -11.34 33.28 4.95
N ARG A 29 -10.08 32.85 5.00
CA ARG A 29 -9.42 32.35 6.22
C ARG A 29 -7.99 32.85 6.20
N ALA A 30 -7.54 33.42 7.30
CA ALA A 30 -6.16 33.86 7.46
C ALA A 30 -5.23 32.66 7.63
N LYS A 31 -4.01 32.78 7.09
CA LYS A 31 -2.92 31.83 7.38
C LYS A 31 -2.63 31.89 8.89
N THR A 32 -2.44 30.74 9.52
CA THR A 32 -2.05 30.66 10.93
C THR A 32 -0.53 30.50 11.08
N SER A 33 -0.03 30.65 12.30
CA SER A 33 1.38 30.37 12.64
C SER A 33 1.70 28.88 12.75
N TYR A 34 0.68 28.01 12.74
CA TYR A 34 0.87 26.56 12.77
C TYR A 34 1.17 26.06 11.36
N GLU A 35 2.29 25.37 11.17
CA GLU A 35 2.72 24.85 9.88
C GLU A 35 2.82 23.31 9.95
N LEU A 36 2.52 22.67 8.83
CA LEU A 36 2.72 21.23 8.64
C LEU A 36 3.87 21.03 7.65
N TYR A 37 4.42 19.82 7.60
CA TYR A 37 5.53 19.50 6.72
C TYR A 37 5.22 18.23 5.94
N ALA A 38 5.48 18.27 4.63
CA ALA A 38 5.41 17.08 3.79
C ALA A 38 6.66 16.20 3.98
N ALA A 39 6.61 14.97 3.44
CA ALA A 39 7.74 14.03 3.51
C ALA A 39 9.02 14.49 2.80
N ASN A 40 8.94 15.53 1.96
CA ASN A 40 10.07 16.18 1.29
C ASN A 40 10.47 17.49 1.98
N ASP A 41 10.09 17.69 3.24
CA ASP A 41 10.35 18.86 4.08
C ASP A 41 9.74 20.18 3.58
N THR A 42 8.89 20.16 2.56
CA THR A 42 8.19 21.38 2.14
C THR A 42 7.15 21.78 3.18
N THR A 43 7.16 23.06 3.54
CA THR A 43 6.17 23.66 4.44
C THR A 43 4.78 23.69 3.79
N ILE A 44 3.78 23.29 4.56
CA ILE A 44 2.36 23.35 4.22
C ILE A 44 1.67 24.37 5.13
N ALA A 45 1.12 25.43 4.54
CA ALA A 45 0.39 26.45 5.27
C ALA A 45 -0.94 25.93 5.84
N THR A 46 -1.33 26.40 7.02
CA THR A 46 -2.62 26.06 7.64
C THR A 46 -3.51 27.30 7.87
N TYR A 47 -4.82 27.07 8.00
CA TYR A 47 -5.86 28.09 8.00
C TYR A 47 -6.93 27.80 9.08
N GLY A 48 -6.49 27.28 10.22
CA GLY A 48 -7.34 26.92 11.36
C GLY A 48 -7.96 25.53 11.20
N PHE A 49 -9.18 25.36 11.72
CA PHE A 49 -9.83 24.05 11.82
C PHE A 49 -11.22 24.04 11.18
N VAL A 50 -11.71 22.83 10.87
CA VAL A 50 -13.09 22.56 10.48
C VAL A 50 -13.54 21.24 11.10
N THR A 51 -14.73 21.22 11.70
CA THR A 51 -15.34 19.99 12.20
C THR A 51 -16.23 19.40 11.13
N LEU A 52 -15.99 18.14 10.76
CA LEU A 52 -16.77 17.42 9.75
C LEU A 52 -17.45 16.22 10.39
N ASN A 53 -18.69 15.95 9.98
CA ASN A 53 -19.37 14.69 10.25
C ASN A 53 -19.32 13.83 8.97
N LEU A 54 -18.51 12.77 9.00
CA LEU A 54 -18.24 11.94 7.83
C LEU A 54 -19.20 10.76 7.77
N ASN A 55 -19.80 10.56 6.59
CA ASN A 55 -20.71 9.46 6.31
C ASN A 55 -20.11 8.53 5.25
N PHE A 56 -19.37 7.52 5.70
CA PHE A 56 -18.86 6.47 4.81
C PHE A 56 -19.87 5.33 4.58
N GLY A 57 -21.08 5.41 5.14
CA GLY A 57 -22.07 4.33 5.07
C GLY A 57 -21.83 3.20 6.07
N LEU A 58 -21.09 3.48 7.14
CA LEU A 58 -20.75 2.53 8.21
C LEU A 58 -21.82 2.46 9.32
N ARG A 59 -22.98 3.09 9.08
CA ARG A 59 -24.14 3.18 9.99
C ARG A 59 -23.85 3.81 11.35
N ARG A 60 -22.89 4.73 11.40
CA ARG A 60 -22.67 5.63 12.54
C ARG A 60 -21.99 6.91 12.08
N GLU A 61 -22.06 7.92 12.92
CA GLU A 61 -21.45 9.22 12.70
C GLU A 61 -19.97 9.20 13.05
N LEU A 62 -19.16 9.84 12.21
CA LEU A 62 -17.73 9.99 12.40
C LEU A 62 -17.41 11.48 12.42
N THR A 63 -17.59 12.10 13.58
CA THR A 63 -17.34 13.53 13.76
C THR A 63 -15.91 13.77 14.19
N TRP A 64 -15.17 14.55 13.40
CA TRP A 64 -13.76 14.83 13.68
C TRP A 64 -13.37 16.25 13.31
N ARG A 65 -12.38 16.80 14.01
CA ARG A 65 -11.84 18.13 13.76
C ARG A 65 -10.61 18.03 12.87
N PHE A 66 -10.72 18.53 11.65
CA PHE A 66 -9.65 18.57 10.65
C PHE A 66 -8.90 19.89 10.72
N VAL A 67 -7.58 19.84 10.50
CA VAL A 67 -6.77 21.03 10.21
C VAL A 67 -7.03 21.44 8.76
N VAL A 68 -7.35 22.71 8.54
CA VAL A 68 -7.49 23.26 7.19
C VAL A 68 -6.10 23.61 6.68
N ALA A 69 -5.66 22.99 5.60
CA ALA A 69 -4.29 23.12 5.09
C ALA A 69 -4.23 23.34 3.58
N ASP A 70 -3.11 23.84 3.09
CA ASP A 70 -2.82 23.98 1.65
C ASP A 70 -2.47 22.63 1.02
N VAL A 71 -3.48 21.78 0.88
CA VAL A 71 -3.37 20.43 0.31
C VAL A 71 -4.45 20.23 -0.76
N THR A 72 -4.19 19.36 -1.72
CA THR A 72 -5.13 19.13 -2.85
C THR A 72 -6.23 18.12 -2.54
N LYS A 73 -5.97 17.19 -1.61
CA LYS A 73 -6.89 16.12 -1.21
C LYS A 73 -7.00 16.08 0.32
N PRO A 74 -8.20 15.85 0.89
CA PRO A 74 -8.34 15.56 2.31
C PRO A 74 -7.60 14.28 2.69
N ILE A 75 -7.00 14.26 3.89
CA ILE A 75 -6.25 13.12 4.42
C ILE A 75 -6.83 12.74 5.78
N MET A 76 -7.05 11.44 5.99
CA MET A 76 -7.35 10.84 7.28
C MET A 76 -6.10 10.16 7.83
N ASP A 77 -5.73 10.54 9.04
CA ASP A 77 -4.56 10.05 9.77
C ASP A 77 -4.84 8.72 10.50
N ALA A 78 -3.78 8.18 11.09
CA ALA A 78 -3.86 6.98 11.92
C ALA A 78 -4.71 7.18 13.19
N ASP A 79 -4.70 8.38 13.78
CA ASP A 79 -5.44 8.68 15.01
C ASP A 79 -6.96 8.65 14.80
N PHE A 80 -7.46 9.22 13.70
CA PHE A 80 -8.86 9.09 13.31
C PHE A 80 -9.25 7.62 13.10
N LEU A 81 -8.42 6.86 12.38
CA LEU A 81 -8.67 5.44 12.13
C LEU A 81 -8.72 4.65 13.44
N SER A 82 -7.76 4.90 14.34
CA SER A 82 -7.66 4.27 15.65
C SER A 82 -8.85 4.63 16.55
N HIS A 83 -9.17 5.91 16.66
CA HIS A 83 -10.28 6.42 17.47
C HIS A 83 -11.61 5.75 17.08
N PHE A 84 -11.86 5.66 15.78
CA PHE A 84 -13.05 5.01 15.26
C PHE A 84 -12.89 3.50 15.06
N ARG A 85 -11.75 2.87 15.35
CA ARG A 85 -11.51 1.43 15.11
C ARG A 85 -11.77 1.02 13.65
N LEU A 86 -11.33 1.85 12.71
CA LEU A 86 -11.42 1.59 11.28
C LEU A 86 -10.18 0.82 10.82
N LEU A 87 -10.40 -0.26 10.08
CA LEU A 87 -9.37 -1.15 9.57
C LEU A 87 -9.18 -0.95 8.07
N VAL A 88 -7.95 -0.69 7.66
CA VAL A 88 -7.57 -0.56 6.25
C VAL A 88 -7.26 -1.95 5.68
N ASP A 89 -8.19 -2.49 4.89
CA ASP A 89 -8.03 -3.79 4.22
C ASP A 89 -7.55 -3.55 2.78
N ILE A 90 -6.23 -3.47 2.64
CA ILE A 90 -5.54 -3.19 1.36
C ILE A 90 -5.83 -4.31 0.34
N ARG A 91 -5.82 -5.58 0.80
CA ARG A 91 -6.04 -6.75 -0.07
C ARG A 91 -7.39 -6.68 -0.77
N ASN A 92 -8.44 -6.30 -0.05
CA ASN A 92 -9.80 -6.19 -0.59
C ASN A 92 -10.18 -4.75 -0.98
N GLN A 93 -9.21 -3.82 -1.00
CA GLN A 93 -9.39 -2.40 -1.33
C GLN A 93 -10.61 -1.78 -0.61
N ARG A 94 -10.67 -1.91 0.71
CA ARG A 94 -11.83 -1.43 1.49
C ARG A 94 -11.41 -0.92 2.87
N LEU A 95 -12.25 -0.06 3.42
CA LEU A 95 -12.22 0.32 4.82
C LEU A 95 -13.29 -0.48 5.57
N ALA A 96 -12.91 -1.19 6.62
CA ALA A 96 -13.83 -1.96 7.44
C ALA A 96 -14.01 -1.31 8.82
N ASP A 97 -15.22 -1.31 9.33
CA ASP A 97 -15.53 -0.82 10.67
C ASP A 97 -15.42 -1.95 11.69
N GLY A 98 -14.52 -1.82 12.66
CA GLY A 98 -14.30 -2.82 13.72
C GLY A 98 -15.41 -2.86 14.77
N VAL A 99 -16.34 -1.90 14.78
CA VAL A 99 -17.49 -1.87 15.70
C VAL A 99 -18.74 -2.42 15.00
N THR A 100 -19.04 -1.92 13.81
CA THR A 100 -20.31 -2.24 13.12
C THR A 100 -20.18 -3.37 12.10
N SER A 101 -18.95 -3.81 11.80
CA SER A 101 -18.63 -4.80 10.73
C SER A 101 -19.02 -4.37 9.31
N PHE A 102 -19.55 -3.15 9.13
CA PHE A 102 -19.82 -2.58 7.82
C PHE A 102 -18.52 -2.22 7.11
N LYS A 103 -18.58 -2.17 5.78
CA LYS A 103 -17.42 -1.99 4.93
C LYS A 103 -17.74 -0.95 3.87
N THR A 104 -16.74 -0.16 3.54
CA THR A 104 -16.81 0.86 2.49
C THR A 104 -15.74 0.58 1.46
N PRO A 105 -16.10 0.43 0.17
CA PRO A 105 -15.13 0.28 -0.90
C PRO A 105 -14.16 1.47 -0.97
N GLY A 106 -12.89 1.17 -1.19
CA GLY A 106 -11.81 2.09 -1.45
C GLY A 106 -11.13 1.78 -2.79
N LYS A 107 -10.08 2.53 -3.10
CA LYS A 107 -9.19 2.29 -4.23
C LYS A 107 -7.77 2.60 -3.77
N ILE A 108 -6.79 1.92 -4.35
CA ILE A 108 -5.37 2.27 -4.13
C ILE A 108 -5.11 3.61 -4.82
N ALA A 109 -4.49 4.55 -4.11
CA ALA A 109 -4.13 5.84 -4.68
C ALA A 109 -2.90 5.66 -5.60
N GLU A 110 -3.04 5.98 -6.89
CA GLU A 110 -1.96 5.85 -7.88
C GLU A 110 -1.08 7.12 -7.96
N ASP A 111 -1.57 8.24 -7.44
CA ASP A 111 -1.11 9.58 -7.79
C ASP A 111 -0.78 10.42 -6.53
N SER A 112 -0.01 9.83 -5.62
CA SER A 112 0.52 10.50 -4.42
C SER A 112 2.04 10.43 -4.43
N PRO A 113 2.76 11.47 -3.97
CA PRO A 113 4.20 11.39 -3.76
C PRO A 113 4.45 10.23 -2.79
N SER A 114 5.05 9.17 -3.31
CA SER A 114 5.26 7.90 -2.64
C SER A 114 6.68 7.44 -2.94
N ILE A 115 7.22 6.54 -2.13
CA ILE A 115 8.53 5.94 -2.40
C ILE A 115 8.39 5.10 -3.66
N LYS A 116 8.99 5.57 -4.75
CA LYS A 116 8.98 4.89 -6.05
C LYS A 116 10.37 4.32 -6.32
N ALA A 117 10.41 3.09 -6.83
CA ALA A 117 11.66 2.50 -7.37
C ALA A 117 12.11 3.18 -8.68
N ILE A 118 11.21 3.95 -9.30
CA ILE A 118 11.42 4.63 -10.59
C ILE A 118 10.97 6.09 -10.42
N SER A 119 11.82 7.05 -10.78
CA SER A 119 11.51 8.49 -10.70
C SER A 119 11.93 9.19 -11.99
N GLY A 120 10.98 9.81 -12.69
CA GLY A 120 11.22 10.58 -13.92
C GLY A 120 10.09 10.42 -14.95
N GLU A 121 10.15 11.20 -16.03
CA GLU A 121 9.08 11.28 -17.05
C GLU A 121 9.52 10.80 -18.44
N SER A 122 10.75 10.32 -18.59
CA SER A 122 11.21 9.85 -19.91
C SER A 122 10.51 8.57 -20.35
N GLN A 123 10.56 8.27 -21.66
CA GLN A 123 10.05 7.00 -22.23
C GLN A 123 10.58 5.75 -21.52
N TYR A 124 11.79 5.81 -20.93
CA TYR A 124 12.39 4.71 -20.18
C TYR A 124 11.71 4.49 -18.83
N HIS A 125 11.26 5.56 -18.16
CA HIS A 125 10.51 5.46 -16.92
C HIS A 125 9.14 4.85 -17.16
N ALA A 126 8.47 5.25 -18.26
CA ALA A 126 7.22 4.62 -18.69
C ALA A 126 7.41 3.12 -18.99
N LEU A 127 8.50 2.75 -19.64
CA LEU A 127 8.84 1.35 -19.89
C LEU A 127 9.15 0.57 -18.60
N LEU A 128 9.91 1.13 -17.66
CA LEU A 128 10.18 0.45 -16.39
C LEU A 128 8.91 0.30 -15.55
N ALA A 129 7.95 1.23 -15.65
CA ALA A 129 6.67 1.14 -14.97
C ALA A 129 5.79 -0.02 -15.50
N THR A 130 5.97 -0.45 -16.76
CA THR A 130 5.27 -1.64 -17.29
C THR A 130 5.89 -2.97 -16.84
N PHE A 131 7.13 -2.95 -16.32
CA PHE A 131 7.85 -4.11 -15.82
C PHE A 131 8.35 -3.91 -14.37
N PRO A 132 7.44 -3.76 -13.39
CA PRO A 132 7.79 -3.51 -11.99
C PRO A 132 8.67 -4.61 -11.36
N GLU A 133 8.65 -5.82 -11.91
CA GLU A 133 9.53 -6.93 -11.51
C GLU A 133 11.03 -6.63 -11.70
N ILE A 134 11.40 -5.70 -12.58
CA ILE A 134 12.81 -5.36 -12.85
C ILE A 134 13.40 -4.50 -11.74
N THR A 135 12.58 -3.64 -11.14
CA THR A 135 13.03 -2.63 -10.16
C THR A 135 12.75 -3.02 -8.72
N ARG A 136 11.97 -4.09 -8.50
CA ARG A 136 11.70 -4.64 -7.16
C ARG A 136 12.85 -5.55 -6.71
N PRO A 137 13.33 -5.43 -5.46
CA PRO A 137 14.34 -6.33 -4.92
C PRO A 137 13.83 -7.79 -4.87
N ALA A 138 14.75 -8.75 -4.90
CA ALA A 138 14.45 -10.18 -4.90
C ALA A 138 13.55 -10.59 -3.71
N GLY A 139 12.54 -11.43 -3.97
CA GLY A 139 11.60 -11.93 -2.94
C GLY A 139 10.12 -11.68 -3.24
N ALA A 140 9.78 -10.88 -4.26
CA ALA A 140 8.40 -10.80 -4.75
C ALA A 140 8.08 -12.03 -5.60
N HIS A 141 6.93 -12.66 -5.37
CA HIS A 141 6.45 -13.78 -6.18
C HIS A 141 6.23 -13.31 -7.63
N VAL A 142 7.02 -13.82 -8.57
CA VAL A 142 6.84 -13.54 -10.01
C VAL A 142 6.14 -14.75 -10.62
N GLU A 143 4.90 -14.55 -11.09
CA GLU A 143 4.29 -15.55 -11.97
C GLU A 143 4.97 -15.49 -13.34
N PRO A 144 5.46 -16.62 -13.90
CA PRO A 144 6.03 -16.63 -15.23
C PRO A 144 4.97 -16.22 -16.25
N LYS A 145 5.19 -15.11 -16.97
CA LYS A 145 4.26 -14.57 -17.98
C LYS A 145 4.25 -15.36 -19.29
N HIS A 146 5.16 -16.31 -19.48
CA HIS A 146 5.25 -17.14 -20.69
C HIS A 146 4.75 -18.56 -20.42
N SER A 147 4.03 -19.14 -21.39
CA SER A 147 3.62 -20.55 -21.37
C SER A 147 4.76 -21.51 -21.74
N THR A 148 5.92 -20.98 -22.13
CA THR A 148 7.09 -21.78 -22.50
C THR A 148 7.59 -22.54 -21.27
N CYS A 149 7.29 -23.84 -21.24
CA CYS A 149 7.82 -24.76 -20.26
C CYS A 149 8.96 -25.54 -20.92
N HIS A 150 10.16 -25.46 -20.33
CA HIS A 150 11.23 -26.38 -20.67
C HIS A 150 10.89 -27.74 -20.06
N HIS A 151 10.47 -28.69 -20.89
CA HIS A 151 10.36 -30.08 -20.48
C HIS A 151 11.58 -30.84 -20.98
N ILE A 152 12.17 -31.65 -20.11
CA ILE A 152 13.13 -32.65 -20.53
C ILE A 152 12.31 -33.77 -21.16
N ARG A 153 12.55 -34.09 -22.43
CA ARG A 153 11.96 -35.28 -23.06
C ARG A 153 12.49 -36.53 -22.35
N THR A 154 11.68 -37.09 -21.47
CA THR A 154 11.99 -38.35 -20.79
C THR A 154 11.55 -39.52 -21.67
N THR A 155 12.28 -40.63 -21.58
CA THR A 155 11.86 -41.90 -22.17
C THR A 155 10.61 -42.41 -21.44
N PRO A 156 9.66 -43.07 -22.14
CA PRO A 156 8.52 -43.72 -21.50
C PRO A 156 9.01 -44.75 -20.46
N GLY A 157 8.52 -44.63 -19.22
CA GLY A 157 8.88 -45.54 -18.14
C GLY A 157 8.90 -44.87 -16.76
N PRO A 158 9.10 -45.66 -15.69
CA PRO A 158 9.26 -45.12 -14.35
C PRO A 158 10.49 -44.19 -14.29
N PRO A 159 10.46 -43.12 -13.46
CA PRO A 159 11.60 -42.24 -13.27
C PRO A 159 12.85 -43.03 -12.88
N ALA A 160 13.98 -42.72 -13.53
CA ALA A 160 15.26 -43.25 -13.08
C ALA A 160 15.54 -42.69 -11.68
N THR A 161 15.57 -43.56 -10.67
CA THR A 161 15.93 -43.18 -9.30
C THR A 161 17.40 -43.50 -9.05
N SER A 162 18.07 -42.62 -8.34
CA SER A 162 19.42 -42.87 -7.83
C SER A 162 19.45 -42.53 -6.36
N ARG A 163 20.28 -43.23 -5.60
CA ARG A 163 20.46 -42.93 -4.17
C ARG A 163 21.01 -41.50 -4.04
N PRO A 164 20.39 -40.64 -3.21
CA PRO A 164 20.92 -39.31 -2.96
C PRO A 164 22.38 -39.39 -2.52
N ARG A 165 23.27 -38.70 -3.23
CA ARG A 165 24.67 -38.60 -2.81
C ARG A 165 24.75 -37.69 -1.58
N ARG A 166 25.47 -38.14 -0.55
CA ARG A 166 25.68 -37.33 0.65
C ARG A 166 26.47 -36.07 0.28
N LEU A 167 25.94 -34.92 0.64
CA LEU A 167 26.70 -33.67 0.65
C LEU A 167 27.62 -33.65 1.87
N ALA A 168 28.78 -33.00 1.74
CA ALA A 168 29.62 -32.67 2.89
C ALA A 168 28.79 -31.87 3.92
N PRO A 169 29.03 -32.03 5.24
CA PRO A 169 28.21 -31.42 6.28
C PRO A 169 27.95 -29.92 6.10
N GLU A 170 28.99 -29.16 5.72
CA GLU A 170 28.90 -27.72 5.47
C GLU A 170 27.99 -27.39 4.28
N LYS A 171 28.16 -28.10 3.15
CA LYS A 171 27.33 -27.94 1.95
C LYS A 171 25.87 -28.31 2.22
N LEU A 172 25.64 -29.35 3.04
CA LEU A 172 24.30 -29.76 3.46
C LEU A 172 23.62 -28.67 4.31
N GLN A 173 24.35 -28.08 5.27
CA GLN A 173 23.82 -26.99 6.09
C GLN A 173 23.47 -25.77 5.25
N LEU A 174 24.36 -25.37 4.33
CA LEU A 174 24.14 -24.22 3.45
C LEU A 174 22.92 -24.45 2.54
N ALA A 175 22.81 -25.62 1.91
CA ALA A 175 21.68 -25.98 1.07
C ALA A 175 20.36 -26.00 1.85
N LYS A 176 20.33 -26.55 3.06
CA LYS A 176 19.14 -26.55 3.94
C LYS A 176 18.74 -25.15 4.38
N ARG A 177 19.70 -24.25 4.62
CA ARG A 177 19.42 -22.85 4.94
C ARG A 177 18.77 -22.17 3.75
N GLU A 178 19.35 -22.33 2.57
CA GLU A 178 18.84 -21.70 1.35
C GLU A 178 17.44 -22.20 0.98
N PHE A 179 17.22 -23.51 1.02
CA PHE A 179 15.88 -24.07 0.75
C PHE A 179 14.82 -23.57 1.74
N ARG A 180 15.17 -23.41 3.01
CA ARG A 180 14.25 -22.82 4.00
C ARG A 180 13.92 -21.37 3.67
N ASN A 181 14.92 -20.58 3.24
CA ASN A 181 14.69 -19.20 2.81
C ASN A 181 13.75 -19.17 1.60
N LEU A 182 13.96 -20.03 0.60
CA LEU A 182 13.09 -20.12 -0.58
C LEU A 182 11.65 -20.51 -0.24
N LEU A 183 11.45 -21.41 0.73
CA LEU A 183 10.12 -21.76 1.23
C LEU A 183 9.46 -20.59 1.98
N GLN A 184 10.21 -19.90 2.85
CA GLN A 184 9.69 -18.74 3.61
C GLN A 184 9.33 -17.56 2.70
N LEU A 185 10.12 -17.31 1.67
CA LEU A 185 9.86 -16.27 0.66
C LEU A 185 8.79 -16.68 -0.35
N GLY A 186 8.23 -17.90 -0.26
CA GLY A 186 7.19 -18.40 -1.15
C GLY A 186 7.68 -18.70 -2.58
N VAL A 187 8.99 -18.77 -2.81
CA VAL A 187 9.59 -19.09 -4.12
C VAL A 187 9.53 -20.60 -4.39
N ALA A 188 9.69 -21.41 -3.35
CA ALA A 188 9.54 -22.86 -3.41
C ALA A 188 8.31 -23.31 -2.63
N ARG A 189 7.78 -24.49 -2.98
CA ARG A 189 6.72 -25.17 -2.22
C ARG A 189 7.13 -26.60 -1.87
N PRO A 190 6.69 -27.15 -0.73
CA PRO A 190 6.85 -28.57 -0.46
C PRO A 190 6.15 -29.40 -1.53
N SER A 191 6.76 -30.53 -1.90
CA SER A 191 6.18 -31.53 -2.79
C SER A 191 5.05 -32.31 -2.12
#